data_AF-A0A0B8R2W4-F1
#
_entry.id   AF-A0A0B8R2W4-F1
#
_cell.length_a   1.000
_cell.length_b   1.000
_cell.length_c   1.000
_cell.angle_alpha   90.00
_cell.angle_beta   90.00
_cell.angle_gamma   90.00
#
_symmetry.space_group_name_H-M   'P 1'
#
loop_
_entity.id
_entity.type
_entity.pdbx_description
1 polymer ?
#
loop_
_entity_poly.entity_id
_entity_poly.type
_entity_poly.pdbx_seq_one_letter_code
_entity_poly.pdbx_strand_id
1 'polypeptide(L)'
;MDDATKWTTTFGAKESIWDDTNVIGVTPAIANDGIMVSEKSKIMTADFKKALSAAIKDMAKTDEGKKVIAIYSHDGYADSTKADYKTAIKVANSMSKAN
;
A
#
# COMPACT_ATOMS: atom_id res chain seq x y z
N MET A 1 9.40 7.51 8.54
CA MET A 1 10.27 8.32 9.41
C MET A 1 10.66 7.44 10.57
N ASP A 2 11.95 7.37 10.91
CA ASP A 2 12.43 6.62 12.07
C ASP A 2 12.50 7.58 13.27
N ASP A 3 11.69 7.31 14.29
CA ASP A 3 11.63 8.11 15.52
C ASP A 3 12.48 7.50 16.66
N ALA A 4 13.23 6.42 16.42
CA ALA A 4 14.04 5.77 17.43
C ALA A 4 15.05 6.72 18.09
N THR A 5 15.70 7.60 17.32
CA THR A 5 16.65 8.59 17.86
C THR A 5 15.97 9.65 18.73
N LYS A 6 14.74 10.04 18.38
CA LYS A 6 13.99 11.05 19.14
C LYS A 6 13.52 10.52 20.49
N TRP A 7 13.37 9.21 20.62
CA TRP A 7 12.93 8.54 21.84
C TRP A 7 13.76 8.93 23.07
N THR A 8 15.08 8.80 22.97
CA THR A 8 16.00 9.15 24.07
C THR A 8 16.38 10.63 24.08
N THR A 9 16.49 11.27 22.90
CA THR A 9 17.02 12.64 22.80
C THR A 9 15.97 13.73 23.01
N THR A 10 14.73 13.51 22.57
CA THR A 10 13.65 14.51 22.58
C THR A 10 12.57 14.15 23.60
N PHE A 11 12.17 12.88 23.69
CA PHE A 11 11.09 12.44 24.57
C PHE A 11 11.60 12.03 25.97
N GLY A 12 12.92 11.97 26.17
CA GLY A 12 13.56 11.77 27.47
C GLY A 12 13.44 10.35 28.02
N ALA A 13 13.14 9.36 27.17
CA ALA A 13 13.15 7.96 27.55
C ALA A 13 14.57 7.49 27.88
N LYS A 14 14.68 6.59 28.86
CA LYS A 14 15.98 6.09 29.34
C LYS A 14 16.51 4.92 28.51
N GLU A 15 15.60 4.05 28.07
CA GLU A 15 15.89 2.87 27.27
C GLU A 15 15.51 3.11 25.80
N SER A 16 15.74 2.12 24.93
CA SER A 16 15.37 2.25 23.52
C SER A 16 13.85 2.13 23.33
N ILE A 17 13.33 2.74 22.25
CA ILE A 17 11.90 2.62 21.90
C ILE A 17 11.47 1.16 21.73
N TRP A 18 12.40 0.28 21.33
CA TRP A 18 12.14 -1.13 21.11
C TRP A 18 12.07 -1.94 22.40
N ASP A 19 12.65 -1.44 23.49
CA ASP A 19 12.54 -2.03 24.83
C ASP A 19 11.27 -1.53 25.54
N ASP A 20 10.92 -0.26 25.34
CA ASP A 20 9.78 0.40 25.98
C ASP A 20 8.43 0.13 25.28
N THR A 21 8.44 -0.27 24.01
CA THR A 21 7.23 -0.45 23.20
C THR A 21 7.13 -1.85 22.61
N ASN A 22 5.89 -2.33 22.43
CA ASN A 22 5.62 -3.61 21.80
C ASN A 22 4.30 -3.57 21.01
N VAL A 23 4.14 -4.47 20.06
CA VAL A 23 2.92 -4.64 19.28
C VAL A 23 1.86 -5.33 20.16
N ILE A 24 0.82 -4.59 20.56
CA ILE A 24 -0.29 -5.13 21.37
C ILE A 24 -1.36 -5.85 20.55
N GLY A 25 -1.33 -5.69 19.23
CA GLY A 25 -2.28 -6.32 18.32
C GLY A 25 -2.11 -5.83 16.89
N VAL A 26 -2.61 -6.61 15.94
CA VAL A 26 -2.67 -6.27 14.52
C VAL A 26 -4.11 -6.41 14.02
N THR A 27 -4.47 -5.61 13.03
CA THR A 27 -5.76 -5.74 12.36
C THR A 27 -5.70 -6.84 11.30
N PRO A 28 -6.86 -7.37 10.85
CA PRO A 28 -6.90 -8.22 9.68
C PRO A 28 -6.27 -7.51 8.47
N ALA A 29 -5.52 -8.26 7.67
CA ALA A 29 -4.88 -7.72 6.48
C ALA A 29 -5.90 -7.13 5.50
N ILE A 30 -5.52 -6.01 4.90
CA ILE A 30 -6.19 -5.41 3.74
C ILE A 30 -5.26 -5.47 2.54
N ALA A 31 -5.82 -5.35 1.33
CA ALA A 31 -5.01 -5.28 0.13
C ALA A 31 -4.12 -4.02 0.13
N ASN A 32 -2.89 -4.17 -0.38
CA ASN A 32 -2.00 -3.05 -0.66
C ASN A 32 -2.56 -2.13 -1.74
N ASP A 33 -1.94 -0.95 -1.89
CA ASP A 33 -2.32 0.04 -2.90
C ASP A 33 -2.29 -0.55 -4.32
N GLY A 34 -3.30 -0.16 -5.11
CA GLY A 34 -3.50 -0.66 -6.46
C GLY A 34 -3.69 0.46 -7.48
N ILE A 35 -3.41 0.15 -8.74
CA ILE A 35 -3.64 1.06 -9.85
C ILE A 35 -5.07 0.84 -10.36
N MET A 36 -5.94 1.80 -10.05
CA MET A 36 -7.35 1.77 -10.47
C MET A 36 -7.55 2.60 -11.73
N VAL A 37 -8.25 2.04 -12.72
CA VAL A 37 -8.60 2.73 -13.96
C VAL A 37 -10.12 2.97 -14.03
N SER A 38 -10.51 4.05 -14.71
CA SER A 38 -11.92 4.42 -14.81
C SER A 38 -12.75 3.40 -15.59
N GLU A 39 -13.86 2.95 -15.01
CA GLU A 39 -14.85 2.10 -15.68
C GLU A 39 -15.66 2.85 -16.74
N LYS A 40 -15.74 4.19 -16.64
CA LYS A 40 -16.56 5.04 -17.53
C LYS A 40 -15.78 5.59 -18.72
N SER A 41 -14.46 5.40 -18.72
CA SER A 41 -13.59 5.95 -19.76
C SER A 41 -13.71 5.15 -21.05
N LYS A 42 -14.07 5.83 -22.16
CA LYS A 42 -14.16 5.20 -23.49
C LYS A 42 -12.82 4.70 -24.02
N ILE A 43 -11.70 5.23 -23.52
CA ILE A 43 -10.35 4.82 -23.93
C ILE A 43 -9.82 3.65 -23.12
N MET A 44 -10.44 3.30 -21.97
CA MET A 44 -10.07 2.11 -21.19
C MET A 44 -10.71 0.85 -21.79
N THR A 45 -10.33 0.54 -23.02
CA THR A 45 -10.72 -0.71 -23.69
C THR A 45 -10.08 -1.92 -22.98
N ALA A 46 -10.61 -3.13 -23.23
CA ALA A 46 -10.05 -4.35 -22.65
C ALA A 46 -8.57 -4.54 -23.06
N ASP A 47 -8.25 -4.29 -24.33
CA ASP A 47 -6.89 -4.40 -24.84
C ASP A 47 -5.95 -3.38 -24.21
N PHE A 48 -6.41 -2.14 -24.04
CA PHE A 48 -5.60 -1.12 -23.38
C PHE A 48 -5.33 -1.46 -21.90
N LYS A 49 -6.34 -1.94 -21.17
CA LYS A 49 -6.16 -2.39 -19.77
C LYS A 49 -5.12 -3.52 -19.67
N LYS A 50 -5.18 -4.48 -20.60
CA LYS A 50 -4.23 -5.59 -20.65
C LYS A 50 -2.81 -5.10 -20.95
N ALA A 51 -2.66 -4.22 -21.95
CA ALA A 51 -1.37 -3.65 -22.31
C ALA A 51 -0.78 -2.80 -21.18
N LEU A 52 -1.61 -1.98 -20.50
CA LEU A 52 -1.21 -1.17 -19.37
C LEU A 52 -0.75 -2.03 -18.18
N SER A 53 -1.52 -3.06 -17.82
CA SER A 53 -1.13 -4.00 -16.74
C SER A 53 0.20 -4.69 -17.07
N ALA A 54 0.38 -5.18 -18.29
CA ALA A 54 1.63 -5.81 -18.71
C ALA A 54 2.81 -4.83 -18.63
N ALA A 55 2.65 -3.62 -19.17
CA ALA A 55 3.70 -2.60 -19.16
C ALA A 55 4.15 -2.23 -17.73
N ILE A 56 3.21 -2.05 -16.79
CA ILE A 56 3.54 -1.76 -15.40
C ILE A 56 4.26 -2.93 -14.72
N LYS A 57 3.77 -4.16 -14.92
CA LYS A 57 4.40 -5.37 -14.35
C LYS A 57 5.80 -5.60 -14.90
N ASP A 58 6.01 -5.35 -16.18
CA ASP A 58 7.32 -5.54 -16.81
C ASP A 58 8.29 -4.42 -16.44
N MET A 59 7.83 -3.17 -16.36
CA MET A 59 8.61 -2.06 -15.83
C MET A 59 9.10 -2.39 -14.40
N ALA A 60 8.22 -2.85 -13.51
CA ALA A 60 8.57 -3.16 -12.14
C ALA A 60 9.60 -4.29 -11.96
N LYS A 61 9.89 -5.07 -13.01
CA LYS A 61 10.94 -6.10 -12.99
C LYS A 61 12.33 -5.54 -13.27
N THR A 62 12.45 -4.37 -13.91
CA THR A 62 13.74 -3.75 -14.23
C THR A 62 14.31 -3.01 -13.02
N ASP A 63 15.62 -2.80 -13.00
CA ASP A 63 16.28 -2.10 -11.89
C ASP A 63 15.88 -0.61 -11.84
N GLU A 64 15.69 0.02 -13.00
CA GLU A 64 15.17 1.38 -13.10
C GLU A 64 13.71 1.45 -12.62
N GLY A 65 12.88 0.49 -13.02
CA GLY A 65 11.47 0.46 -12.62
C GLY A 65 11.30 0.21 -11.12
N LYS A 66 12.15 -0.64 -10.51
CA LYS A 66 12.20 -0.82 -9.05
C LYS A 66 12.49 0.49 -8.33
N LYS A 67 13.41 1.33 -8.83
CA LYS A 67 13.67 2.66 -8.25
C LYS A 67 12.46 3.58 -8.34
N VAL A 68 11.68 3.50 -9.42
CA VAL A 68 10.45 4.28 -9.59
C VAL A 68 9.38 3.88 -8.58
N ILE A 69 9.24 2.57 -8.29
CA ILE A 69 8.16 2.06 -7.43
C ILE A 69 8.56 2.00 -5.95
N ALA A 70 9.86 2.07 -5.63
CA ALA A 70 10.39 2.01 -4.27
C ALA A 70 9.85 3.14 -3.37
N ILE A 71 9.49 4.31 -3.93
CA ILE A 71 8.90 5.42 -3.16
C ILE A 71 7.54 5.03 -2.53
N TYR A 72 6.86 4.04 -3.10
CA TYR A 72 5.61 3.49 -2.59
C TYR A 72 5.83 2.26 -1.70
N SER A 73 7.08 1.88 -1.42
CA SER A 73 7.44 0.62 -0.74
C SER A 73 6.87 -0.61 -1.46
N HIS A 74 6.75 -0.55 -2.79
CA HIS A 74 6.28 -1.66 -3.62
C HIS A 74 7.46 -2.47 -4.14
N ASP A 75 7.34 -3.80 -4.09
CA ASP A 75 8.31 -4.73 -4.69
C ASP A 75 7.92 -5.18 -6.10
N GLY A 76 6.69 -4.88 -6.52
CA GLY A 76 6.16 -5.25 -7.83
C GLY A 76 4.64 -5.06 -7.94
N TYR A 77 4.06 -5.57 -9.03
CA TYR A 77 2.62 -5.53 -9.26
C TYR A 77 2.10 -6.91 -9.70
N ALA A 78 0.87 -7.19 -9.29
CA ALA A 78 0.12 -8.39 -9.68
C ALA A 78 -1.27 -7.97 -10.17
N ASP A 79 -1.91 -8.84 -10.95
CA ASP A 79 -3.31 -8.64 -11.31
C ASP A 79 -4.18 -8.75 -10.06
N SER A 80 -5.20 -7.89 -9.97
CA SER A 80 -6.13 -7.87 -8.84
C SER A 80 -7.56 -7.71 -9.32
N THR A 81 -8.49 -8.04 -8.44
CA THR A 81 -9.93 -7.97 -8.64
C THR A 81 -10.56 -7.13 -7.54
N LYS A 82 -11.81 -6.73 -7.77
CA LYS A 82 -12.60 -6.04 -6.73
C LYS A 82 -12.77 -6.88 -5.45
N ALA A 83 -12.70 -8.21 -5.55
CA ALA A 83 -12.84 -9.10 -4.40
C ALA A 83 -11.66 -8.99 -3.43
N ASP A 84 -10.45 -8.73 -3.95
CA ASP A 84 -9.24 -8.59 -3.13
C ASP A 84 -9.33 -7.37 -2.19
N TYR A 85 -10.08 -6.34 -2.60
CA TYR A 85 -10.32 -5.13 -1.81
C TYR A 85 -11.54 -5.21 -0.87
N LYS A 86 -12.22 -6.37 -0.77
CA LYS A 86 -13.47 -6.50 0.00
C LYS A 86 -13.31 -6.10 1.47
N THR A 87 -12.21 -6.46 2.12
CA THR A 87 -11.94 -6.09 3.52
C THR A 87 -11.78 -4.58 3.68
N ALA A 88 -10.99 -3.94 2.82
CA ALA A 88 -10.80 -2.48 2.83
C ALA A 88 -12.13 -1.75 2.63
N ILE A 89 -12.96 -2.19 1.67
CA ILE A 89 -14.30 -1.63 1.42
C ILE A 89 -15.20 -1.79 2.65
N LYS A 90 -15.18 -2.96 3.30
CA LYS A 90 -15.97 -3.21 4.50
C LYS A 90 -15.58 -2.25 5.63
N VAL A 91 -14.28 -2.08 5.87
CA VAL A 91 -13.75 -1.18 6.90
C VAL A 91 -14.13 0.27 6.62
N ALA A 92 -13.93 0.75 5.39
CA ALA A 92 -14.32 2.10 4.98
C ALA A 92 -15.82 2.36 5.22
N ASN A 93 -16.67 1.40 4.86
CA ASN A 93 -18.12 1.48 5.08
C ASN A 93 -18.53 1.41 6.56
N SER A 94 -17.78 0.71 7.42
CA SER A 94 -18.04 0.74 8.86
C SER A 94 -17.65 2.07 9.48
N MET A 95 -16.58 2.70 9.01
CA MET A 95 -16.13 4.01 9.50
C MET A 95 -17.07 5.13 9.06
N SER A 96 -17.59 5.10 7.83
CA SER A 96 -18.53 6.13 7.36
C SER A 96 -19.87 6.13 8.09
N LYS A 97 -20.28 5.01 8.68
CA LYS A 97 -21.51 4.88 9.48
C LYS A 97 -21.35 5.27 10.94
N ALA A 98 -20.12 5.46 11.40
CA ALA A 98 -19.80 5.82 12.79
C ALA A 98 -19.79 7.34 13.02
N ASN A 99 -19.99 8.13 11.96
CA ASN A 99 -20.15 9.60 11.97
C ASN A 99 -21.58 9.98 11.61
#